data_AF-A0A258CI88-F1
#
_entry.id   AF-A0A258CI88-F1
#
_cell.length_a   1.000
_cell.length_b   1.000
_cell.length_c   1.000
_cell.angle_alpha   90.00
_cell.angle_beta   90.00
_cell.angle_gamma   90.00
#
_symmetry.space_group_name_H-M   'P 1'
#
loop_
_entity.id
_entity.type
_entity.pdbx_description
1 polymer ?
#
loop_
_entity_poly.entity_id
_entity_poly.type
_entity_poly.pdbx_seq_one_letter_code
_entity_poly.pdbx_strand_id
1 'polypeptide(L)' 'AAVTVVDPSTLRADGLSTVLMVLGPERGLAFAAEHRIAALFVVHKEREFVSTSTAAFDELFGAGVEQ' A
#
# COMPACT_ATOMS: atom_id res chain seq x y z
N ALA A 1 1.49 -4.25 -11.61
CA ALA A 1 1.00 -3.60 -10.38
C ALA A 1 1.40 -4.46 -9.19
N ALA A 2 1.68 -3.85 -8.04
CA ALA A 2 2.12 -4.53 -6.82
C ALA A 2 1.57 -3.83 -5.58
N VAL A 3 1.47 -4.56 -4.47
CA VAL A 3 1.18 -4.02 -3.14
C VAL A 3 2.18 -4.60 -2.15
N THR A 4 2.74 -3.75 -1.30
CA THR A 4 3.62 -4.14 -0.20
C THR A 4 2.98 -3.70 1.12
N VAL A 5 2.94 -4.58 2.11
CA VAL A 5 2.39 -4.29 3.44
C VAL A 5 3.45 -4.55 4.50
N VAL A 6 3.55 -3.66 5.48
CA VAL A 6 4.41 -3.81 6.65
C VAL A 6 3.52 -3.96 7.89
N ASP A 7 3.69 -5.06 8.60
CA ASP A 7 3.01 -5.36 9.88
C ASP A 7 3.97 -6.20 10.75
N PRO A 8 3.99 -6.03 12.09
CA PRO A 8 4.78 -6.87 12.99
C PRO A 8 4.53 -8.37 12.85
N SER A 9 3.35 -8.75 12.34
CA SER A 9 3.01 -10.13 11.99
C SER A 9 3.11 -10.35 10.48
N THR A 10 4.03 -11.21 10.05
CA THR A 10 4.14 -11.62 8.64
C THR A 10 2.85 -12.24 8.11
N LEU A 11 2.12 -13.01 8.94
CA LEU A 11 0.83 -13.60 8.56
C LEU A 11 -0.22 -12.51 8.26
N ARG A 12 -0.26 -11.44 9.07
CA ARG A 12 -1.16 -10.32 8.82
C ARG A 12 -0.76 -9.54 7.58
N ALA A 13 0.54 -9.25 7.42
CA ALA A 13 1.04 -8.56 6.23
C ALA A 13 0.68 -9.31 4.94
N ASP A 14 0.85 -10.63 4.92
CA ASP A 14 0.52 -11.50 3.77
C ASP A 14 -0.98 -11.46 3.44
N GLY A 15 -1.84 -11.66 4.45
CA GLY A 15 -3.30 -11.60 4.28
C GLY A 15 -3.79 -10.21 3.84
N LEU A 16 -3.28 -9.14 4.46
CA LEU A 16 -3.64 -7.77 4.11
C LEU A 16 -3.15 -7.40 2.71
N SER A 17 -1.96 -7.84 2.29
CA SER A 17 -1.47 -7.60 0.92
C SER A 17 -2.43 -8.17 -0.12
N THR A 18 -2.98 -9.37 0.14
CA THR A 18 -3.98 -10.00 -0.71
C THR A 18 -5.28 -9.20 -0.72
N VAL A 19 -5.79 -8.79 0.45
CA VAL A 19 -7.00 -7.95 0.56
C VAL A 19 -6.86 -6.66 -0.24
N LEU A 20 -5.75 -5.94 -0.07
CA LEU A 20 -5.49 -4.68 -0.74
C LEU A 20 -5.34 -4.85 -2.26
N MET A 21 -4.72 -5.93 -2.72
CA MET A 21 -4.65 -6.27 -4.14
C MET A 21 -6.05 -6.53 -4.73
N VAL A 22 -6.91 -7.27 -4.02
CA VAL A 22 -8.29 -7.58 -4.45
C VAL A 22 -9.17 -6.34 -4.49
N LEU A 23 -9.04 -5.44 -3.52
CA LEU A 23 -9.79 -4.18 -3.49
C LEU A 23 -9.39 -3.21 -4.61
N GLY A 24 -8.17 -3.33 -5.13
CA GLY A 24 -7.61 -2.41 -6.09
C GLY A 24 -7.14 -1.09 -5.45
N PRO A 25 -6.54 -0.18 -6.23
CA PRO A 25 -5.81 0.96 -5.69
C PRO A 25 -6.69 1.96 -4.91
N GLU A 26 -7.86 2.33 -5.44
CA GLU A 26 -8.72 3.34 -4.82
C GLU A 26 -9.34 2.85 -3.51
N ARG A 27 -10.01 1.70 -3.55
CA ARG A 27 -10.64 1.11 -2.36
C ARG A 27 -9.59 0.56 -1.38
N GLY A 28 -8.48 0.06 -1.89
CA GLY A 28 -7.36 -0.43 -1.08
C GLY A 28 -6.70 0.70 -0.28
N LEU A 29 -6.43 1.86 -0.91
CA LEU A 29 -5.90 3.02 -0.20
C LEU A 29 -6.86 3.52 0.88
N ALA A 30 -8.16 3.61 0.59
CA ALA A 30 -9.16 4.00 1.57
C ALA A 30 -9.23 3.02 2.76
N PHE A 31 -9.27 1.72 2.48
CA PHE A 31 -9.24 0.67 3.51
C PHE A 31 -7.96 0.73 4.35
N ALA A 32 -6.80 0.90 3.71
CA ALA A 32 -5.53 0.98 4.41
C ALA A 32 -5.44 2.22 5.30
N ALA A 33 -5.97 3.37 4.84
CA ALA A 33 -6.04 4.59 5.64
C ALA A 33 -6.96 4.44 6.86
N GLU A 34 -8.16 3.90 6.67
CA GLU A 34 -9.13 3.66 7.75
C GLU A 34 -8.56 2.76 8.86
N HIS A 35 -7.84 1.71 8.47
CA HIS A 35 -7.28 0.73 9.40
C HIS A 35 -5.83 1.03 9.84
N ARG A 36 -5.26 2.16 9.42
CA ARG A 36 -3.85 2.55 9.64
C ARG A 36 -2.85 1.45 9.29
N ILE A 37 -3.04 0.84 8.13
CA ILE A 37 -2.14 -0.19 7.58
C ILE A 37 -1.01 0.51 6.83
N ALA A 38 0.24 0.19 7.18
CA ALA A 38 1.41 0.66 6.44
C ALA A 38 1.52 -0.11 5.13
N ALA A 39 1.17 0.53 4.02
CA ALA A 39 1.22 -0.07 2.70
C ALA A 39 1.81 0.87 1.64
N LEU A 40 2.42 0.26 0.62
CA LEU A 40 2.89 0.89 -0.61
C LEU A 40 2.21 0.22 -1.80
N PHE A 41 1.52 1.01 -2.61
CA PHE A 41 0.88 0.58 -3.85
C PHE A 41 1.74 0.99 -5.04
N VAL A 42 1.93 0.08 -5.99
CA VAL A 42 2.56 0.37 -7.29
C VAL A 42 1.52 0.06 -8.38
N VAL A 43 0.95 1.11 -8.96
CA VAL A 43 -0.20 1.02 -9.86
C VAL A 43 0.23 1.37 -11.27
N HIS A 44 -0.21 0.60 -12.26
CA HIS A 44 0.00 0.95 -13.66
C HIS A 44 -1.06 1.96 -14.10
N LYS A 45 -0.66 3.20 -14.39
CA LYS A 45 -1.51 4.24 -14.97
C LYS A 45 -1.00 4.56 -16.36
N GLU A 46 -1.84 4.33 -17.36
CA GLU A 46 -1.54 4.53 -18.78
C GLU A 46 -0.29 3.79 -19.27
N ARG A 47 0.88 4.43 -19.21
CA ARG A 47 2.19 3.89 -19.64
C ARG A 47 3.25 3.91 -18.53
N GLU A 48 2.85 4.27 -17.32
CA GLU A 48 3.77 4.50 -16.19
C GLU A 48 3.33 3.71 -14.96
N PHE A 49 4.30 3.45 -14.09
CA PHE A 49 4.03 2.92 -12.76
C PHE A 49 4.11 4.05 -11.76
N VAL A 50 2.99 4.31 -11.08
CA VAL A 50 2.91 5.32 -10.02
C VAL A 50 2.90 4.61 -8.68
N SER A 51 3.78 5.05 -7.80
CA SER A 51 3.82 4.59 -6.41
C SER A 51 2.97 5.50 -5.51
N THR A 52 2.24 4.92 -4.57
CA THR A 52 1.48 5.66 -3.56
C THR A 52 1.58 4.95 -2.22
N SER A 53 2.11 5.63 -1.22
CA SER A 53 2.22 5.14 0.15
C SER A 53 1.05 5.63 1.01
N THR A 54 0.73 4.87 2.05
CA THR A 54 -0.18 5.28 3.11
C THR A 54 0.54 6.12 4.16
N ALA A 55 -0.18 6.98 4.88
CA ALA A 55 0.40 7.76 5.99
C ALA A 55 1.13 6.89 7.03
N ALA A 56 0.58 5.71 7.38
CA ALA A 56 1.21 4.78 8.32
C ALA A 56 2.55 4.21 7.78
N PHE A 57 2.72 4.13 6.47
CA PHE A 57 3.99 3.74 5.85
C PHE A 57 4.98 4.91 5.91
N ASP A 58 4.53 6.12 5.58
CA ASP A 58 5.36 7.33 5.62
C ASP A 58 5.86 7.65 7.04
N GLU A 59 5.06 7.40 8.07
CA GLU A 59 5.47 7.53 9.47
C GLU A 59 6.65 6.62 9.84
N LEU A 60 6.73 5.43 9.24
CA LEU A 60 7.77 4.43 9.53
C LEU A 60 9.04 4.65 8.72
N PHE A 61 8.92 5.10 7.47
CA PHE A 61 10.01 5.09 6.50
C PHE A 61 10.33 6.48 5.91
N GLY A 62 9.54 7.50 6.26
CA GLY A 62 9.57 8.82 5.64
C GLY A 62 8.81 8.88 4.32
N ALA A 63 8.35 10.07 3.94
CA ALA A 63 7.75 10.31 2.63
C ALA A 63 8.86 10.56 1.58
N GLY A 64 9.00 9.65 0.60
CA GLY A 64 9.88 9.78 -0.58
C GLY A 64 9.93 8.46 -1.35
N VAL A 65 9.83 8.37 -2.68
CA VAL A 65 10.25 9.24 -3.78
C VAL A 65 9.14 9.22 -4.85
N GLU A 66 8.80 10.35 -5.47
CA GLU A 66 8.11 10.35 -6.77
C GLU A 66 9.04 9.68 -7.78
N GLN A 67 8.74 8.43 -8.15
CA GLN A 67 9.39 7.73 -9.26
C GLN A 67 8.67 8.04 -10.56
#